data_AF-A0AAW5YYQ4-F1
#
_entry.id   AF-A0AAW5YYQ4-F1
#
_cell.length_a   1.000
_cell.length_b   1.000
_cell.length_c   1.000
_cell.angle_alpha   90.00
_cell.angle_beta   90.00
_cell.angle_gamma   90.00
#
_symmetry.space_group_name_H-M   'P 1'
#
loop_
_entity.id
_entity.type
_entity.pdbx_description
1 polymer ?
#
loop_
_entity_poly.entity_id
_entity_poly.type
_entity_poly.pdbx_seq_one_letter_code
_entity_poly.pdbx_strand_id
1 'polypeptide(L)' 'MQIVSVDIGSTWTKAALFTREGDALTLVNHVLTPTTTHHL' A
#
# COMPACT_ATOMS: atom_id res chain seq x y z
N MET A 1 1.42 -14.42 -6.46
CA MET A 1 1.06 -13.08 -6.99
C MET A 1 1.28 -12.07 -5.88
N GLN A 2 1.73 -10.85 -6.21
CA GLN A 2 1.85 -9.76 -5.24
C GLN A 2 0.71 -8.77 -5.41
N ILE A 3 0.20 -8.24 -4.31
CA ILE A 3 -0.90 -7.28 -4.26
C ILE A 3 -0.44 -6.08 -3.48
N VAL A 4 -0.68 -4.88 -4.02
CA VAL A 4 -0.45 -3.62 -3.32
C VAL A 4 -1.79 -3.01 -2.95
N SER A 5 -1.98 -2.74 -1.66
CA SER A 5 -3.07 -1.89 -1.18
C SER A 5 -2.50 -0.50 -0.91
N VAL A 6 -3.18 0.54 -1.41
CA VAL A 6 -2.77 1.94 -1.24
C VAL A 6 -3.93 2.71 -0.63
N ASP A 7 -3.68 3.38 0.50
CA ASP A 7 -4.57 4.34 1.14
C ASP A 7 -3.98 5.74 0.97
N ILE A 8 -4.68 6.60 0.24
CA ILE A 8 -4.27 7.98 -0.04
C ILE A 8 -5.06 8.90 0.89
N GLY A 9 -4.44 9.28 2.00
CA GLY A 9 -4.98 10.25 2.95
C GLY A 9 -4.62 11.69 2.59
N SER A 10 -5.19 12.65 3.32
CA SER A 10 -4.91 14.09 3.13
C SER A 10 -3.50 14.52 3.58
N THR A 11 -2.86 13.75 4.46
CA THR A 11 -1.51 14.05 5.00
C THR A 11 -0.52 12.93 4.68
N TRP A 12 -0.97 11.69 4.73
CA TRP A 12 -0.11 10.52 4.57
C TRP A 12 -0.69 9.56 3.53
N THR A 13 0.18 9.09 2.64
CA THR A 13 -0.08 7.94 1.78
C THR A 13 0.55 6.71 2.44
N LYS A 14 -0.25 5.67 2.61
CA LYS A 14 0.17 4.37 3.14
C LYS A 14 0.08 3.35 2.04
N ALA A 15 1.06 2.46 1.96
CA ALA A 15 0.96 1.29 1.11
C ALA A 15 1.43 0.03 1.83
N ALA A 16 0.77 -1.09 1.54
CA ALA A 16 1.09 -2.41 2.04
C ALA A 16 1.23 -3.38 0.88
N LEU A 17 2.35 -4.11 0.86
CA LEU A 17 2.64 -5.16 -0.11
C LEU A 17 2.33 -6.51 0.52
N PHE A 18 1.43 -7.26 -0.11
CA PHE A 18 1.05 -8.60 0.30
C PHE A 18 1.51 -9.64 -0.72
N THR A 19 1.97 -10.78 -0.24
CA THR A 19 2.00 -12.02 -1.03
C THR A 19 0.67 -12.75 -0.85
N ARG A 20 0.11 -13.22 -1.97
CA ARG A 20 -1.10 -14.05 -1.98
C ARG A 20 -0.75 -15.50 -2.24
N GLU A 21 -1.18 -16.38 -1.35
CA GLU A 21 -1.12 -17.84 -1.46
C GLU A 21 -2.52 -18.41 -1.24
N GLY A 22 -3.15 -18.96 -2.29
CA GLY A 22 -4.57 -19.28 -2.26
C GLY A 22 -5.40 -18.02 -1.95
N ASP A 23 -6.20 -18.05 -0.89
CA ASP A 23 -6.99 -16.92 -0.39
C ASP A 23 -6.35 -16.19 0.79
N ALA A 24 -5.18 -16.64 1.24
CA ALA A 24 -4.45 -15.98 2.32
C ALA A 24 -3.59 -14.82 1.78
N LEU A 25 -3.58 -13.72 2.53
CA LEU A 25 -2.68 -12.59 2.32
C LEU A 25 -1.68 -12.52 3.47
N THR A 26 -0.39 -12.49 3.14
CA THR A 26 0.69 -12.25 4.11
C THR A 26 1.33 -10.91 3.83
N LEU A 27 1.43 -10.05 4.85
CA LEU A 27 2.10 -8.75 4.73
C LEU A 27 3.60 -8.97 4.60
N VAL A 28 4.20 -8.47 3.51
CA VAL A 28 5.63 -8.59 3.23
C VAL A 28 6.36 -7.28 3.51
N ASN A 29 5.73 -6.15 3.17
CA ASN A 29 6.32 -4.85 3.40
C ASN A 29 5.24 -3.77 3.54
N HIS A 30 5.58 -2.64 4.14
CA HIS A 30 4.73 -1.46 4.20
C HIS A 30 5.56 -0.19 4.14
N VAL A 31 4.94 0.89 3.65
CA VAL A 31 5.55 2.22 3.60
C VAL A 31 4.54 3.27 4.03
N LEU A 32 5.08 4.35 4.60
CA LEU A 32 4.36 5.56 4.98
C LEU A 32 5.14 6.76 4.46
N THR A 33 4.51 7.58 3.64
CA THR A 33 5.12 8.79 3.07
C THR A 33 4.13 9.95 3.11
N PRO A 34 4.56 11.22 3.26
CA PRO A 34 3.65 12.34 3.12
C PRO A 34 2.92 12.30 1.78
N THR A 35 1.63 12.61 1.78
CA THR A 35 0.84 12.71 0.55
C THR A 35 1.30 13.94 -0.23
N THR A 36 1.63 13.77 -1.50
CA THR A 36 1.90 14.89 -2.39
C THR A 36 0.60 15.49 -2.92
N THR A 37 0.56 16.81 -3.07
CA THR A 37 -0.60 17.53 -3.65
C THR A 37 -0.59 17.55 -5.18
N HIS A 38 0.43 16.93 -5.79
CA HIS A 38 0.56 16.87 -7.24
C HIS A 38 -0.38 15.79 -7.79
N HIS A 39 -1.32 16.22 -8.62
CA HIS A 39 -2.13 15.33 -9.44
C HIS A 39 -1.40 15.05 -10.77
N LEU A 40 -1.50 13.81 -11.26
CA LEU A 40 -1.00 13.39 -12.58
C LEU A 40 -2.02 13.68 -13.68
#